data_AF-A0A174I2U9-F1
#
_entry.id   AF-A0A174I2U9-F1
#
_cell.length_a   1.000
_cell.length_b   1.000
_cell.length_c   1.000
_cell.angle_alpha   90.00
_cell.angle_beta   90.00
_cell.angle_gamma   90.00
#
_symmetry.space_group_name_H-M   'P 1'
#
loop_
_entity.id
_entity.type
_entity.pdbx_description
1 polymer ?
#
loop_
_entity_poly.entity_id
_entity_poly.type
_entity_poly.pdbx_seq_one_letter_code
_entity_poly.pdbx_strand_id
1 'polypeptide(L)' 'MKSDKISRLVTENINLIYLVMKRFRNRGVDREDLFQIGAVGLTKAAQRFDESKGFAFSTYAVPIE' A
#
# COMPACT_ATOMS: atom_id res chain seq x y z
N MET A 1 -2.71 4.54 20.25
CA MET A 1 -3.30 5.69 19.50
C MET A 1 -2.69 5.92 18.11
N LYS A 2 -1.38 6.15 17.92
CA LYS A 2 -0.80 6.25 16.55
C LYS A 2 -0.62 4.90 15.83
N SER A 3 -0.23 3.86 16.57
CA SER A 3 -0.02 2.51 16.03
C SER A 3 -1.32 1.92 15.44
N ASP A 4 -2.44 2.09 16.14
CA ASP A 4 -3.72 1.50 15.77
C ASP A 4 -4.27 2.04 14.44
N LYS A 5 -4.08 3.33 14.18
CA LYS A 5 -4.47 3.96 12.91
C LYS A 5 -3.67 3.40 11.73
N ILE A 6 -2.36 3.25 11.90
CA ILE A 6 -1.49 2.71 10.84
C ILE A 6 -1.88 1.26 10.56
N SER A 7 -2.01 0.43 11.59
CA SER A 7 -2.41 -0.98 11.45
C SER A 7 -3.76 -1.12 10.76
N ARG A 8 -4.73 -0.25 11.09
CA ARG A 8 -6.03 -0.22 10.43
C ARG A 8 -5.94 0.14 8.95
N LEU A 9 -5.26 1.24 8.62
CA LEU A 9 -5.07 1.68 7.22
C LEU A 9 -4.38 0.59 6.38
N VAL A 10 -3.35 -0.06 6.94
CA VAL A 10 -2.63 -1.14 6.27
C VAL A 10 -3.53 -2.36 6.07
N THR A 11 -4.24 -2.80 7.10
CA THR A 11 -5.07 -4.02 7.05
C THR A 11 -6.27 -3.85 6.12
N GLU A 12 -6.96 -2.71 6.18
CA GLU A 12 -8.10 -2.41 5.30
C GLU A 12 -7.70 -2.28 3.83
N ASN A 13 -6.43 -1.94 3.54
CA ASN A 13 -5.95 -1.67 2.19
C ASN A 13 -4.91 -2.68 1.69
N ILE A 14 -4.73 -3.81 2.37
CA ILE A 14 -3.76 -4.85 1.99
C ILE A 14 -3.99 -5.35 0.56
N ASN A 15 -5.25 -5.36 0.10
CA ASN A 15 -5.61 -5.79 -1.25
C ASN A 15 -5.11 -4.86 -2.37
N LEU A 16 -4.74 -3.62 -2.05
CA LEU A 16 -4.11 -2.73 -3.00
C LEU A 16 -2.75 -3.27 -3.49
N ILE A 17 -2.03 -3.99 -2.62
CA ILE A 17 -0.75 -4.62 -2.97
C ILE A 17 -0.96 -5.60 -4.13
N TYR A 18 -1.96 -6.48 -4.03
CA TYR A 18 -2.30 -7.42 -5.11
C TYR A 18 -2.72 -6.71 -6.40
N LEU A 19 -3.43 -5.58 -6.32
CA LEU A 19 -3.81 -4.79 -7.50
C LEU A 19 -2.59 -4.20 -8.21
N VAL A 20 -1.62 -3.67 -7.45
CA VAL A 20 -0.37 -3.13 -8.02
C VAL A 20 0.51 -4.24 -8.58
N MET A 21 0.64 -5.36 -7.87
CA MET A 21 1.42 -6.53 -8.31
C MET A 21 0.97 -7.09 -9.67
N LYS A 22 -0.31 -6.97 -10.02
CA LYS A 22 -0.82 -7.40 -11.35
C LYS A 22 -0.11 -6.72 -12.52
N ARG A 23 0.46 -5.52 -12.32
CA ARG A 23 1.25 -4.77 -13.32
C ARG A 23 2.66 -5.35 -13.52
N PHE A 24 3.17 -6.09 -12.54
CA PHE A 24 4.51 -6.69 -12.54
C PHE A 24 4.50 -8.17 -12.95
N ARG A 25 3.37 -8.69 -13.43
CA ARG A 25 3.28 -10.06 -13.94
C ARG A 25 4.28 -10.29 -15.07
N ASN A 26 4.79 -11.52 -15.17
CA ASN A 26 5.70 -12.00 -16.21
C ASN A 26 7.07 -11.30 -16.26
N ARG A 27 7.48 -10.62 -15.20
CA ARG A 27 8.83 -10.00 -15.09
C ARG A 27 9.88 -10.91 -14.43
N GLY A 28 9.54 -12.17 -14.13
CA GLY A 28 10.43 -13.12 -13.46
C GLY A 28 10.67 -12.83 -11.97
N VAL A 29 9.92 -11.90 -11.38
CA VAL A 29 10.02 -11.56 -9.95
C VAL A 29 9.07 -12.44 -9.15
N ASP A 30 9.54 -12.91 -7.99
CA ASP A 30 8.74 -13.70 -7.08
C ASP A 30 7.54 -12.91 -6.54
N ARG A 31 6.41 -13.59 -6.38
CA ARG A 31 5.17 -12.95 -5.91
C ARG A 31 5.26 -12.56 -4.44
N GLU A 32 5.93 -13.35 -3.62
CA GLU A 32 6.13 -13.07 -2.20
C GLU A 32 7.04 -11.85 -2.01
N ASP A 33 8.12 -11.76 -2.79
CA ASP A 33 9.02 -10.59 -2.78
C ASP A 33 8.26 -9.31 -3.12
N LEU A 34 7.47 -9.34 -4.19
CA LEU A 34 6.63 -8.21 -4.60
C LEU A 34 5.61 -7.83 -3.53
N PHE A 35 5.03 -8.83 -2.85
CA PHE A 35 4.07 -8.58 -1.77
C PHE A 35 4.76 -7.93 -0.57
N GLN A 36 5.95 -8.41 -0.16
CA GLN A 36 6.70 -7.83 0.95
C GLN A 36 7.13 -6.39 0.65
N ILE A 37 7.64 -6.11 -0.55
CA ILE A 37 7.97 -4.75 -0.99
C ILE A 37 6.72 -3.86 -0.94
N GLY A 38 5.58 -4.37 -1.44
CA GLY A 38 4.29 -3.68 -1.37
C GLY A 38 3.83 -3.40 0.06
N ALA A 39 3.99 -4.34 0.99
CA ALA A 39 3.62 -4.20 2.40
C ALA A 39 4.46 -3.12 3.10
N VAL A 40 5.77 -3.07 2.80
CA VAL A 40 6.65 -2.00 3.29
C VAL A 40 6.23 -0.64 2.72
N GLY A 41 5.91 -0.57 1.42
CA GLY A 41 5.41 0.64 0.77
C GLY A 41 4.10 1.14 1.38
N LEU A 42 3.13 0.25 1.56
CA LEU A 42 1.82 0.55 2.14
C LEU A 42 1.95 1.05 3.58
N THR A 43 2.82 0.43 4.39
CA THR A 43 3.08 0.86 5.77
C THR A 43 3.71 2.26 5.80
N LYS A 44 4.70 2.53 4.93
CA LYS A 44 5.32 3.86 4.80
C LYS A 44 4.32 4.92 4.32
N ALA A 45 3.39 4.56 3.45
CA ALA A 45 2.32 5.45 3.03
C ALA A 45 1.37 5.73 4.21
N ALA A 46 0.94 4.71 4.94
CA ALA A 46 0.05 4.88 6.09
C ALA A 46 0.64 5.77 7.19
N GLN A 47 1.96 5.73 7.39
CA GLN A 47 2.68 6.61 8.32
C GLN A 47 2.67 8.09 7.92
N ARG A 48 2.61 8.39 6.61
CA ARG A 48 2.67 9.76 6.06
C ARG A 48 1.32 10.28 5.59
N PHE A 49 0.30 9.44 5.61
CA PHE A 49 -1.02 9.78 5.14
C PHE A 49 -1.68 10.79 6.07
N ASP A 50 -2.25 11.82 5.47
CA ASP A 50 -2.93 12.91 6.15
C ASP A 50 -4.36 13.02 5.60
N GLU A 51 -5.32 12.61 6.41
CA GLU A 51 -6.75 12.61 6.08
C GLU A 51 -7.29 14.03 5.87
N SER A 52 -6.64 15.05 6.43
CA SER A 52 -7.08 16.45 6.26
C SER A 52 -6.94 16.97 4.84
N LYS A 53 -6.15 16.27 4.00
CA LYS A 53 -5.94 16.63 2.59
C LYS A 53 -7.12 16.27 1.69
N GLY A 54 -8.12 15.53 2.19
CA GLY A 54 -9.38 15.27 1.49
C GLY A 54 -9.33 14.19 0.41
N PHE A 55 -8.27 13.38 0.35
CA PHE A 55 -8.15 12.26 -0.59
C PHE A 55 -8.20 10.92 0.14
N ALA A 56 -8.68 9.88 -0.55
CA ALA A 56 -8.65 8.52 -0.02
C ALA A 56 -7.21 8.00 0.10
N PHE A 57 -6.97 7.15 1.09
CA PHE A 57 -5.66 6.51 1.28
C PHE A 57 -5.23 5.68 0.07
N SER A 58 -6.16 4.99 -0.59
CA SER A 58 -5.89 4.20 -1.80
C SER A 58 -5.30 5.03 -2.94
N THR A 59 -5.77 6.27 -3.10
CA THR A 59 -5.23 7.24 -4.06
C THR A 59 -3.82 7.70 -3.68
N TYR A 60 -3.55 7.86 -2.38
CA TYR A 60 -2.24 8.28 -1.90
C TYR A 60 -1.19 7.15 -1.97
N ALA A 61 -1.59 5.92 -1.66
CA ALA A 61 -0.69 4.78 -1.53
C ALA A 61 -0.26 4.17 -2.87
N VAL A 62 -1.00 4.41 -3.95
CA VAL A 62 -0.71 3.88 -5.28
C VAL A 62 -0.26 5.01 -6.19
N PRO A 63 1.02 5.08 -6.58
CA PRO A 63 1.46 6.05 -7.58
C PRO A 63 0.78 5.76 -8.93
N ILE A 64 0.14 6.79 -9.49
CA ILE A 64 -0.39 6.79 -10.85
C ILE A 64 0.81 7.08 -11.77
N GLU A 65 1.14 6.14 -12.65
CA GLU A 65 2.02 6.40 -13.81
C GLU A 65 1.22 7.13 -14.89
#